data_AF-A0A8J7ZE24-F1
#
_entry.id   AF-A0A8J7ZE24-F1
#
_cell.length_a   1.000
_cell.length_b   1.000
_cell.length_c   1.000
_cell.angle_alpha   90.00
_cell.angle_beta   90.00
_cell.angle_gamma   90.00
#
_symmetry.space_group_name_H-M   'P 1'
#
loop_
_entity.id
_entity.type
_entity.pdbx_description
1 polymer ?
#
loop_
_entity_poly.entity_id
_entity_poly.type
_entity_poly.pdbx_seq_one_letter_code
_entity_poly.pdbx_strand_id
1 'polypeptide(L)'
;MSERRDTQSLTSKIIKILRVTNEPLSAHAISELYSLTYKNVKEILKELEKDNLVQCLKTTRGTFYFLPEKYLTREKNLLDSDETLPFIWYEDFTEKELVARKNKIVSKLEKLKKAFSKKKVSASDYFREIQQKNEELSIITQIIEDRKTRMHKACFYCNATLDTDSIYCSNCKKKMPKCSVCKRAIFASEQVAMCPNCQAKAHEIHILEWLKTIGNCPNCKHNLLENQLVMEKEEE
;
A
#
# COMPACT_ATOMS: atom_id res chain seq x y z
N MET A 1 14.37 17.22 7.07
CA MET A 1 12.90 17.10 7.01
C MET A 1 12.53 16.83 5.56
N SER A 2 11.78 15.82 5.14
CA SER A 2 10.96 14.83 5.82
C SER A 2 10.91 13.56 4.97
N GLU A 3 10.82 12.43 5.67
CA GLU A 3 10.67 11.09 5.17
C GLU A 3 9.38 10.92 4.35
N ARG A 4 9.49 10.40 3.12
CA ARG A 4 8.37 9.68 2.49
C ARG A 4 8.68 8.19 2.59
N ARG A 5 8.49 7.66 3.80
CA ARG A 5 8.10 6.25 3.94
C ARG A 5 6.72 6.14 3.29
N ASP A 6 6.34 4.96 2.82
CA ASP A 6 4.93 4.61 2.59
C ASP A 6 4.19 4.78 3.92
N THR A 7 3.86 6.01 4.29
CA THR A 7 3.08 6.32 5.46
C THR A 7 1.67 6.02 5.07
N GLN A 8 1.31 4.75 5.25
CA GLN A 8 -0.06 4.40 5.51
C GLN A 8 -0.63 5.49 6.42
N SER A 9 -1.70 6.15 5.99
CA SER A 9 -2.22 7.31 6.71
C SER A 9 -2.42 6.94 8.17
N LEU A 10 -2.20 7.89 9.09
CA LEU A 10 -2.36 7.63 10.51
C LEU A 10 -3.77 7.05 10.80
N THR A 11 -4.77 7.49 10.03
CA THR A 11 -6.12 6.93 9.97
C THR A 11 -6.13 5.45 9.66
N SER A 12 -5.53 5.03 8.56
CA SER A 12 -5.47 3.61 8.19
C SER A 12 -4.70 2.75 9.20
N LYS A 13 -3.71 3.32 9.91
CA LYS A 13 -3.03 2.62 11.02
C LYS A 13 -3.96 2.42 12.21
N ILE A 14 -4.68 3.47 12.62
CA ILE A 14 -5.64 3.42 13.74
C ILE A 14 -6.76 2.40 13.44
N ILE A 15 -7.31 2.38 12.22
CA ILE A 15 -8.33 1.41 11.87
C ILE A 15 -7.76 -0.03 11.91
N LYS A 16 -6.53 -0.26 11.42
CA LYS A 16 -5.88 -1.58 11.55
C LYS A 16 -5.71 -2.01 13.00
N ILE A 17 -5.32 -1.08 13.89
CA ILE A 17 -5.22 -1.35 15.33
C ILE A 17 -6.56 -1.80 15.90
N LEU A 18 -7.61 -1.00 15.69
CA LEU A 18 -8.96 -1.30 16.16
C LEU A 18 -9.53 -2.61 15.61
N ARG A 19 -9.04 -3.07 14.46
CA ARG A 19 -9.47 -4.32 13.85
C ARG A 19 -8.80 -5.53 14.48
N VAL A 20 -7.50 -5.42 14.78
CA VAL A 20 -6.72 -6.50 15.40
C VAL A 20 -7.14 -6.68 16.86
N THR A 21 -7.50 -5.59 17.52
CA THR A 21 -8.03 -5.63 18.89
C THR A 21 -9.53 -5.86 18.84
N ASN A 22 -9.98 -7.09 19.14
CA ASN A 22 -11.41 -7.40 19.31
C ASN A 22 -12.04 -6.68 20.52
N GLU A 23 -11.24 -5.93 21.29
CA GLU A 23 -11.67 -5.18 22.47
C GLU A 23 -11.75 -3.67 22.17
N PRO A 24 -12.72 -2.95 22.76
CA PRO A 24 -12.78 -1.49 22.67
C PRO A 24 -11.52 -0.82 23.26
N LEU A 25 -10.87 0.03 22.49
CA LEU A 25 -9.67 0.74 22.92
C LEU A 25 -9.94 2.23 23.14
N SER A 26 -9.32 2.79 24.19
CA SER A 26 -9.30 4.24 24.37
C SER A 26 -8.24 4.89 23.48
N ALA A 27 -8.40 6.19 23.18
CA ALA A 27 -7.37 6.95 22.46
C ALA A 27 -6.02 6.96 23.21
N HIS A 28 -6.06 6.87 24.54
CA HIS A 28 -4.85 6.78 25.38
C HIS A 28 -4.15 5.45 25.18
N ALA A 29 -4.88 4.33 25.24
CA ALA A 29 -4.33 2.99 25.02
C ALA A 29 -3.70 2.86 23.63
N ILE A 30 -4.36 3.36 22.58
CA ILE A 30 -3.80 3.35 21.22
C ILE A 30 -2.53 4.20 21.11
N SER A 31 -2.53 5.37 21.74
CA SER A 31 -1.37 6.28 21.76
C SER A 31 -0.16 5.65 22.43
N GLU A 32 -0.36 5.03 23.59
CA GLU A 32 0.69 4.41 24.40
C GLU A 32 1.24 3.14 23.73
N LEU A 33 0.37 2.18 23.38
CA LEU A 33 0.76 0.89 22.81
C LEU A 33 1.53 1.02 21.49
N TYR A 34 1.20 2.04 20.69
CA TYR A 34 1.75 2.21 19.34
C TYR A 34 2.65 3.43 19.18
N SER A 35 3.04 4.08 20.29
CA SER A 35 3.91 5.26 20.29
C SER A 35 3.42 6.38 19.34
N LEU A 36 2.12 6.64 19.35
CA LEU A 36 1.47 7.67 18.53
C LEU A 36 1.10 8.88 19.40
N THR A 37 1.01 10.07 18.80
CA THR A 37 0.57 11.27 19.54
C THR A 37 -0.90 11.18 19.91
N TYR A 38 -1.22 11.22 21.21
CA TYR A 38 -2.59 11.16 21.74
C TYR A 38 -3.56 12.14 21.06
N LYS A 39 -3.12 13.39 20.83
CA LYS A 39 -3.92 14.41 20.16
C LYS A 39 -4.40 13.95 18.77
N ASN A 40 -3.48 13.47 17.94
CA ASN A 40 -3.79 13.02 16.58
C ASN A 40 -4.70 11.78 16.59
N VAL A 41 -4.43 10.83 17.49
CA VAL A 41 -5.27 9.63 17.64
C VAL A 41 -6.70 10.02 18.01
N LYS A 42 -6.87 10.92 18.97
CA LYS A 42 -8.18 11.40 19.42
C LYS A 42 -8.95 12.15 18.34
N GLU A 43 -8.27 13.01 17.58
CA GLU A 43 -8.89 13.75 16.46
C GLU A 43 -9.37 12.78 15.37
N ILE A 44 -8.53 11.84 14.96
CA ILE A 44 -8.89 10.84 13.95
C ILE A 44 -10.05 9.96 14.42
N LEU A 45 -10.04 9.49 15.66
CA LEU A 45 -11.13 8.65 16.18
C LEU A 45 -12.48 9.38 16.19
N LYS A 46 -12.48 10.70 16.44
CA LYS A 46 -13.70 11.52 16.34
C LYS A 46 -14.17 11.70 14.91
N GLU A 47 -13.25 11.86 13.95
CA GLU A 47 -13.60 11.92 12.52
C GLU A 47 -14.19 10.57 12.06
N LEU A 48 -13.55 9.46 12.43
CA LEU A 48 -14.04 8.12 12.13
C LEU A 48 -15.41 7.83 12.77
N GLU A 49 -15.65 8.33 13.99
CA GLU A 49 -16.96 8.24 14.66
C GLU A 49 -18.03 9.03 13.90
N LYS A 50 -17.71 10.26 13.48
CA LYS A 50 -18.60 11.13 12.71
C LYS A 50 -19.01 10.49 11.37
N ASP A 51 -18.08 9.77 10.75
CA ASP A 51 -18.30 9.07 9.49
C ASP A 51 -18.98 7.69 9.68
N ASN A 52 -19.34 7.31 10.91
CA ASN A 52 -19.94 6.02 11.29
C ASN A 52 -19.07 4.79 10.99
N LEU A 53 -17.75 4.98 11.03
CA LEU A 53 -16.75 3.96 10.69
C LEU A 53 -16.33 3.19 11.93
N VAL A 54 -16.31 3.87 13.08
CA VAL A 54 -16.08 3.31 14.40
C VAL A 54 -17.26 3.67 15.29
N GLN A 55 -17.59 2.80 16.24
CA GLN A 55 -18.52 3.09 17.31
C GLN A 55 -17.75 3.47 18.57
N CYS A 56 -18.35 4.29 19.42
CA CYS A 56 -17.79 4.65 20.71
C CYS A 56 -18.68 4.22 21.87
N LEU A 57 -18.04 3.80 22.97
CA LEU A 57 -18.67 3.53 24.26
C LEU A 57 -18.17 4.58 25.27
N LYS A 58 -19.08 5.43 25.75
CA LYS A 58 -18.77 6.45 26.76
C LYS A 58 -19.02 5.86 28.15
N THR A 59 -18.00 5.91 28.99
CA THR A 59 -18.05 5.42 30.38
C THR A 59 -17.53 6.50 31.33
N THR A 60 -17.68 6.31 32.64
CA THR A 60 -17.07 7.19 33.65
C THR A 60 -15.54 7.20 33.59
N ARG A 61 -14.92 6.15 33.03
CA ARG A 61 -13.46 6.01 32.87
C ARG A 61 -12.93 6.58 31.56
N GLY A 62 -13.82 7.00 30.65
CA GLY A 62 -13.46 7.58 29.36
C GLY A 62 -14.24 7.00 28.18
N THR A 63 -13.79 7.37 26.97
CA THR A 63 -14.37 6.93 25.69
C THR A 63 -13.52 5.83 25.08
N PHE A 64 -14.17 4.73 24.74
CA PHE A 64 -13.58 3.57 24.06
C PHE A 64 -14.13 3.47 22.66
N TYR A 65 -13.31 3.07 21.71
CA TYR A 65 -13.64 2.97 20.29
C TYR A 65 -13.45 1.53 19.81
N PHE A 66 -14.33 1.08 18.92
CA PHE A 66 -14.26 -0.25 18.31
C PHE A 66 -14.86 -0.22 16.90
N LEU A 67 -14.47 -1.19 16.07
CA LEU A 67 -15.06 -1.39 14.76
C LEU A 67 -16.38 -2.15 14.89
N PRO A 68 -17.48 -1.66 14.30
CA PRO A 68 -18.72 -2.42 14.18
C PRO A 68 -18.50 -3.79 13.55
N GLU A 69 -19.25 -4.80 14.03
CA GLU A 69 -19.12 -6.20 13.60
C GLU A 69 -19.29 -6.38 12.07
N LYS A 70 -20.15 -5.56 11.44
CA LYS A 70 -20.32 -5.51 9.97
C LYS A 70 -19.03 -5.27 9.18
N TYR A 71 -18.00 -4.66 9.79
CA TYR A 71 -16.69 -4.44 9.18
C TYR A 71 -15.67 -5.56 9.52
N LEU A 72 -16.02 -6.45 10.45
CA LEU A 72 -15.20 -7.59 10.86
C LEU A 72 -15.65 -8.89 10.17
N THR A 73 -16.95 -9.04 9.89
CA THR A 73 -17.50 -10.20 9.20
C THR A 73 -17.16 -10.19 7.71
N ARG A 74 -16.46 -11.23 7.25
CA ARG A 74 -16.12 -11.48 5.85
C ARG A 74 -17.39 -11.88 5.08
N GLU A 75 -18.21 -10.91 4.70
CA GLU A 75 -19.36 -11.19 3.85
C GLU A 75 -18.89 -11.57 2.45
N LYS A 76 -19.11 -12.83 2.05
CA LYS A 76 -18.77 -13.30 0.69
C LYS A 76 -19.46 -12.49 -0.42
N ASN A 77 -20.64 -11.94 -0.12
CA ASN A 77 -21.44 -11.15 -1.06
C ASN A 77 -20.89 -9.74 -1.31
N LEU A 78 -19.90 -9.30 -0.52
CA LEU A 78 -19.31 -7.96 -0.57
C LEU A 78 -18.55 -7.70 -1.88
N LEU A 79 -17.89 -8.73 -2.42
CA LEU A 79 -17.23 -8.71 -3.72
C LEU A 79 -18.21 -8.47 -4.88
N ASP A 80 -19.43 -8.97 -4.70
CA ASP A 80 -20.51 -8.91 -5.68
C ASP A 80 -21.32 -7.63 -5.59
N SER A 81 -21.36 -7.00 -4.40
CA SER A 81 -22.04 -5.73 -4.19
C SER A 81 -21.42 -4.56 -4.99
N ASP A 82 -22.29 -3.64 -5.41
CA ASP A 82 -21.92 -2.36 -6.02
C ASP A 82 -21.70 -1.26 -4.98
N GLU A 83 -21.87 -1.57 -3.68
CA GLU A 83 -21.65 -0.63 -2.60
C GLU A 83 -20.17 -0.26 -2.47
N THR A 84 -19.89 1.05 -2.45
CA THR A 84 -18.59 1.57 -2.08
C THR A 84 -18.49 1.53 -0.57
N LEU A 85 -17.91 0.45 -0.04
CA LEU A 85 -17.51 0.47 1.36
C LEU A 85 -16.49 1.58 1.59
N PRO A 86 -16.55 2.26 2.75
CA PRO A 86 -15.61 3.32 3.07
C PRO A 86 -14.16 2.81 3.18
N PHE A 87 -13.97 1.50 3.44
CA PHE A 87 -12.67 0.80 3.35
C PHE A 87 -12.89 -0.62 2.85
N ILE A 88 -12.10 -1.04 1.87
CA ILE A 88 -11.96 -2.44 1.48
C ILE A 88 -10.53 -2.85 1.80
N TRP A 89 -10.37 -3.85 2.66
CA TRP A 89 -9.08 -4.43 3.02
C TRP A 89 -8.68 -5.48 2.00
N TYR A 90 -8.15 -5.03 0.87
CA TYR A 90 -7.68 -5.91 -0.19
C TYR A 90 -6.58 -6.88 0.29
N GLU A 91 -5.88 -6.58 1.39
CA GLU A 91 -4.88 -7.47 1.98
C GLU A 91 -5.46 -8.81 2.49
N ASP A 92 -6.75 -8.89 2.79
CA ASP A 92 -7.40 -10.12 3.29
C ASP A 92 -7.92 -11.04 2.18
N PHE A 93 -8.02 -10.51 0.96
CA PHE A 93 -8.61 -11.23 -0.15
C PHE A 93 -7.60 -12.27 -0.63
N THR A 94 -8.06 -13.44 -1.01
CA THR A 94 -7.23 -14.43 -1.72
C THR A 94 -6.78 -13.85 -3.06
N GLU A 95 -5.71 -14.39 -3.64
CA GLU A 95 -5.26 -13.95 -4.98
C GLU A 95 -6.36 -14.11 -6.04
N LYS A 96 -7.13 -15.21 -5.96
CA LYS A 96 -8.29 -15.45 -6.83
C LYS A 96 -9.35 -14.35 -6.70
N GLU A 97 -9.68 -13.93 -5.47
CA GLU A 97 -10.63 -12.86 -5.19
C GLU A 97 -10.12 -11.49 -5.71
N LEU A 98 -8.83 -11.20 -5.52
CA LEU A 98 -8.21 -9.97 -6.04
C LEU A 98 -8.23 -9.90 -7.57
N VAL A 99 -7.90 -11.01 -8.24
CA VAL A 99 -7.95 -11.10 -9.71
C VAL A 99 -9.38 -10.96 -10.22
N ALA A 100 -10.35 -11.62 -9.58
CA ALA A 100 -11.76 -11.48 -9.93
C ALA A 100 -12.24 -10.03 -9.79
N ARG A 101 -11.88 -9.36 -8.69
CA ARG A 101 -12.22 -7.96 -8.46
C ARG A 101 -11.56 -7.02 -9.47
N LYS A 102 -10.27 -7.24 -9.77
CA LYS A 102 -9.52 -6.52 -10.82
C LYS A 102 -10.27 -6.59 -12.16
N ASN A 103 -10.65 -7.79 -12.58
CA ASN A 103 -11.37 -8.00 -13.84
C ASN A 103 -12.75 -7.31 -13.85
N LYS A 104 -13.47 -7.36 -12.71
CA LYS A 104 -14.76 -6.65 -12.56
C LYS A 104 -14.59 -5.14 -12.72
N ILE A 105 -13.58 -4.54 -12.10
CA ILE A 105 -13.28 -3.10 -12.22
C ILE A 105 -12.96 -2.73 -13.67
N VAL A 106 -12.09 -3.50 -14.34
CA VAL A 106 -11.73 -3.27 -15.75
C VAL A 106 -12.98 -3.30 -16.64
N SER A 107 -13.85 -4.30 -16.47
CA SER A 107 -15.10 -4.40 -17.22
C SER A 107 -16.04 -3.20 -17.00
N LYS A 108 -16.08 -2.65 -15.78
CA LYS A 108 -16.87 -1.46 -15.45
C LYS A 108 -16.30 -0.20 -16.10
N LEU A 109 -14.97 -0.03 -16.07
CA LEU A 109 -14.30 1.08 -16.74
C LEU A 109 -14.58 1.09 -18.25
N GLU A 110 -14.58 -0.09 -18.90
CA GLU A 110 -14.96 -0.20 -20.32
C GLU A 110 -16.42 0.19 -20.57
N LYS A 111 -17.35 -0.25 -19.72
CA LYS A 111 -18.76 0.14 -19.80
C LYS A 111 -18.94 1.65 -19.62
N LEU A 112 -18.25 2.25 -18.66
CA LEU A 112 -18.26 3.70 -18.41
C LEU A 112 -17.74 4.49 -19.61
N LYS A 113 -16.61 4.07 -20.19
CA LYS A 113 -16.05 4.67 -21.42
C LYS A 113 -17.06 4.63 -22.57
N LYS A 114 -17.75 3.49 -22.76
CA LYS A 114 -18.81 3.33 -23.78
C LYS A 114 -20.06 4.16 -23.48
N ALA A 115 -20.42 4.34 -22.21
CA ALA A 115 -21.56 5.15 -21.82
C ALA A 115 -21.29 6.65 -22.02
N PHE A 116 -20.08 7.09 -21.68
CA PHE A 116 -19.62 8.46 -21.91
C PHE A 116 -19.53 8.81 -23.39
N SER A 117 -18.98 7.91 -24.23
CA SER A 117 -18.93 8.14 -25.69
C SER A 117 -20.32 8.27 -26.32
N LYS A 118 -21.32 7.58 -25.76
CA LYS A 118 -22.73 7.69 -26.14
C LYS A 118 -23.47 8.88 -25.49
N LYS A 119 -22.75 9.76 -24.79
CA LYS A 119 -23.31 10.90 -24.02
C LYS A 119 -24.40 10.51 -23.02
N LYS A 120 -24.36 9.28 -22.49
CA LYS A 120 -25.34 8.77 -21.51
C LYS A 120 -25.01 9.17 -20.07
N VAL A 121 -23.81 9.68 -19.82
CA VAL A 121 -23.31 10.05 -18.50
C VAL A 121 -22.68 11.44 -18.61
N SER A 122 -22.84 12.25 -17.58
CA SER A 122 -22.21 13.57 -17.52
C SER A 122 -20.69 13.46 -17.45
N ALA A 123 -19.97 14.50 -17.90
CA ALA A 123 -18.52 14.54 -17.78
C ALA A 123 -18.07 14.47 -16.31
N SER A 124 -18.75 15.19 -15.40
CA SER A 124 -18.42 15.21 -13.98
C SER A 124 -18.55 13.83 -13.34
N ASP A 125 -19.63 13.09 -13.63
CA ASP A 125 -19.84 11.77 -13.07
C ASP A 125 -18.86 10.75 -13.65
N TYR A 126 -18.60 10.82 -14.96
CA TYR A 126 -17.61 9.98 -15.63
C TYR A 126 -16.22 10.12 -15.01
N PHE A 127 -15.73 11.36 -14.83
CA PHE A 127 -14.40 11.58 -14.26
C PHE A 127 -14.31 11.13 -12.81
N ARG A 128 -15.35 11.40 -12.00
CA ARG A 128 -15.42 10.96 -10.60
C ARG A 128 -15.34 9.45 -10.48
N GLU A 129 -16.15 8.71 -11.25
CA GLU A 129 -16.16 7.25 -11.20
C GLU A 129 -14.87 6.63 -11.76
N ILE A 130 -14.33 7.17 -12.86
CA ILE A 130 -13.05 6.71 -13.40
C ILE A 130 -11.93 6.86 -12.39
N GLN A 131 -11.86 8.00 -11.70
CA GLN A 131 -10.81 8.26 -10.73
C GLN A 131 -10.87 7.24 -9.59
N GLN A 132 -12.04 7.10 -8.96
CA GLN A 132 -12.25 6.13 -7.88
C GLN A 132 -11.89 4.70 -8.28
N LYS A 133 -12.29 4.28 -9.49
CA LYS A 133 -12.04 2.91 -9.98
C LYS A 133 -10.58 2.68 -10.37
N ASN A 134 -9.88 3.70 -10.86
CA ASN A 134 -8.45 3.61 -11.15
C ASN A 134 -7.61 3.55 -9.87
N GLU A 135 -7.98 4.32 -8.84
CA GLU A 135 -7.35 4.23 -7.51
C GLU A 135 -7.52 2.82 -6.92
N GLU A 136 -8.74 2.27 -6.98
CA GLU A 136 -9.04 0.89 -6.57
C GLU A 136 -8.18 -0.14 -7.33
N LEU A 137 -8.09 0.01 -8.66
CA LEU A 137 -7.34 -0.87 -9.54
C LEU A 137 -5.83 -0.84 -9.25
N SER A 138 -5.29 0.34 -8.94
CA SER A 138 -3.88 0.53 -8.58
C SER A 138 -3.54 -0.21 -7.29
N ILE A 139 -4.36 -0.07 -6.24
CA ILE A 139 -4.16 -0.76 -4.96
C ILE A 139 -4.17 -2.28 -5.14
N ILE A 140 -5.18 -2.81 -5.84
CA ILE A 140 -5.29 -4.26 -6.08
C ILE A 140 -4.08 -4.79 -6.87
N THR A 141 -3.67 -4.06 -7.91
CA THR A 141 -2.53 -4.47 -8.75
C THR A 141 -1.25 -4.50 -7.94
N GLN A 142 -1.00 -3.47 -7.12
CA GLN A 142 0.15 -3.43 -6.23
C GLN A 142 0.16 -4.59 -5.23
N ILE A 143 -0.98 -4.96 -4.63
CA ILE A 143 -1.07 -6.08 -3.69
C ILE A 143 -0.78 -7.42 -4.38
N ILE A 144 -1.30 -7.63 -5.59
CA ILE A 144 -1.02 -8.83 -6.36
C ILE A 144 0.47 -8.93 -6.68
N GLU A 145 1.09 -7.83 -7.13
CA GLU A 145 2.52 -7.76 -7.44
C GLU A 145 3.37 -8.00 -6.18
N ASP A 146 3.07 -7.33 -5.06
CA ASP A 146 3.73 -7.52 -3.76
C ASP A 146 3.62 -8.97 -3.26
N ARG A 147 2.55 -9.70 -3.59
CA ARG A 147 2.42 -11.12 -3.24
C ARG A 147 3.25 -12.02 -4.12
N LYS A 148 3.29 -11.74 -5.43
CA LYS A 148 4.14 -12.48 -6.37
C LYS A 148 5.62 -12.33 -6.05
N THR A 149 6.07 -11.12 -5.70
CA THR A 149 7.45 -10.87 -5.29
C THR A 149 7.80 -11.54 -3.95
N ARG A 150 6.83 -11.66 -3.02
CA ARG A 150 7.03 -12.39 -1.76
C ARG A 150 7.20 -13.90 -1.92
N MET A 151 6.68 -14.52 -2.99
CA MET A 151 6.74 -15.97 -3.17
C MET A 151 8.13 -16.50 -3.55
N HIS A 152 9.04 -15.66 -4.04
CA HIS A 152 10.38 -16.08 -4.44
C HIS A 152 11.43 -15.07 -3.94
N LYS A 153 11.53 -14.91 -2.62
CA LYS A 153 12.62 -14.12 -2.03
C LYS A 153 13.93 -14.86 -2.21
N ALA A 154 14.60 -14.65 -3.32
CA ALA A 154 15.95 -15.12 -3.54
C ALA A 154 16.96 -14.07 -3.08
N CYS A 155 18.03 -14.52 -2.43
CA CYS A 155 19.11 -13.67 -1.99
C CYS A 155 19.73 -12.92 -3.16
N PHE A 156 19.77 -11.59 -3.08
CA PHE A 156 20.33 -10.72 -4.10
C PHE A 156 21.79 -11.09 -4.50
N TYR A 157 22.57 -11.67 -3.59
CA TYR A 157 23.98 -11.96 -3.82
C TYR A 157 24.32 -13.39 -4.19
N CYS A 158 23.50 -14.37 -3.79
CA CYS A 158 23.80 -15.79 -4.00
C CYS A 158 22.62 -16.60 -4.51
N ASN A 159 21.50 -15.94 -4.81
CA ASN A 159 20.27 -16.52 -5.33
C ASN A 159 19.63 -17.62 -4.46
N ALA A 160 20.11 -17.82 -3.23
CA ALA A 160 19.54 -18.79 -2.30
C ALA A 160 18.14 -18.36 -1.86
N THR A 161 17.21 -19.32 -1.77
CA THR A 161 15.87 -19.10 -1.22
C THR A 161 15.95 -18.57 0.20
N LEU A 162 15.18 -17.53 0.51
CA LEU A 162 15.08 -16.92 1.82
C LEU A 162 13.76 -17.32 2.47
N ASP A 163 13.85 -18.11 3.54
CA ASP A 163 12.68 -18.64 4.24
C ASP A 163 12.14 -17.69 5.32
N THR A 164 12.87 -16.61 5.61
CA THR A 164 12.59 -15.68 6.71
C THR A 164 12.66 -14.22 6.27
N ASP A 165 12.02 -13.32 7.03
CA ASP A 165 12.09 -11.86 6.85
C ASP A 165 13.42 -11.24 7.35
N SER A 166 14.47 -12.06 7.49
CA SER A 166 15.80 -11.60 7.90
C SER A 166 16.38 -10.60 6.87
N ILE A 167 17.02 -9.54 7.38
CA ILE A 167 17.75 -8.56 6.56
C ILE A 167 19.10 -9.15 6.09
N TYR A 168 19.52 -10.28 6.63
CA TYR A 168 20.74 -11.00 6.27
C TYR A 168 20.39 -12.35 5.65
N CYS A 169 21.06 -12.70 4.56
CA CYS A 169 20.94 -14.02 3.95
C CYS A 169 21.54 -15.10 4.87
N SER A 170 20.80 -16.18 5.12
CA SER A 170 21.26 -17.34 5.90
C SER A 170 22.44 -18.06 5.23
N ASN A 171 22.49 -18.08 3.90
CA ASN A 171 23.54 -18.76 3.14
C ASN A 171 24.83 -17.92 3.02
N CYS A 172 24.75 -16.72 2.44
CA CYS A 172 25.96 -15.91 2.18
C CYS A 172 26.28 -14.87 3.26
N LYS A 173 25.43 -14.72 4.28
CA LYS A 173 25.57 -13.77 5.42
C LYS A 173 25.64 -12.29 5.02
N LYS A 174 25.44 -11.95 3.74
CA LYS A 174 25.39 -10.57 3.26
C LYS A 174 24.04 -9.94 3.61
N LYS A 175 24.08 -8.63 3.89
CA LYS A 175 22.90 -7.82 4.18
C LYS A 175 22.18 -7.45 2.89
N MET A 176 20.90 -7.78 2.79
CA MET A 176 20.08 -7.51 1.60
C MET A 176 20.12 -6.01 1.25
N PRO A 177 20.38 -5.65 -0.02
CA PRO A 177 20.34 -4.26 -0.44
C PRO A 177 18.91 -3.71 -0.29
N LYS A 178 18.81 -2.41 -0.03
CA LYS A 178 17.54 -1.71 0.11
C LYS A 178 17.35 -0.71 -1.02
N CYS A 179 16.13 -0.63 -1.53
CA CYS A 179 15.75 0.34 -2.54
C CYS A 179 15.89 1.76 -1.98
N SER A 180 16.64 2.61 -2.68
CA SER A 180 16.89 3.99 -2.26
C SER A 180 15.63 4.87 -2.26
N VAL A 181 14.57 4.46 -2.96
CA VAL A 181 13.25 5.13 -3.00
C VAL A 181 12.31 4.57 -1.93
N CYS A 182 11.82 3.33 -2.08
CA CYS A 182 10.80 2.77 -1.18
C CYS A 182 11.33 2.18 0.14
N LYS A 183 12.65 2.09 0.31
CA LYS A 183 13.34 1.56 1.50
C LYS A 183 13.09 0.08 1.82
N ARG A 184 12.39 -0.65 0.93
CA ARG A 184 12.21 -2.12 1.02
C ARG A 184 13.47 -2.85 0.56
N ALA A 185 13.63 -4.10 0.99
CA ALA A 185 14.72 -4.96 0.50
C ALA A 185 14.52 -5.28 -0.99
N ILE A 186 15.62 -5.43 -1.71
CA ILE A 186 15.66 -5.81 -3.12
C ILE A 186 16.09 -7.28 -3.21
N PHE A 187 15.34 -8.09 -3.96
CA PHE A 187 15.60 -9.52 -4.17
C PHE A 187 16.20 -9.80 -5.55
N ALA A 188 16.75 -11.00 -5.75
CA ALA A 188 17.43 -11.34 -7.00
C ALA A 188 16.50 -11.39 -8.23
N SER A 189 15.20 -11.65 -8.04
CA SER A 189 14.21 -11.71 -9.11
C SER A 189 13.66 -10.34 -9.53
N GLU A 190 14.14 -9.25 -8.95
CA GLU A 190 13.62 -7.90 -9.18
C GLU A 190 14.57 -7.12 -10.09
N GLN A 191 14.01 -6.27 -10.95
CA GLN A 191 14.81 -5.39 -11.79
C GLN A 191 15.40 -4.24 -10.98
N VAL A 192 16.72 -4.08 -11.09
CA VAL A 192 17.50 -3.13 -10.28
C VAL A 192 18.23 -2.13 -11.16
N ALA A 193 18.09 -0.87 -10.78
CA ALA A 193 18.84 0.23 -11.33
C ALA A 193 19.73 0.86 -10.25
N MET A 194 20.89 1.35 -10.65
CA MET A 194 21.89 1.90 -9.77
C MET A 194 22.30 3.32 -10.20
N CYS A 195 22.43 4.20 -9.21
CA CYS A 195 22.97 5.55 -9.45
C CYS A 195 24.47 5.47 -9.78
N PRO A 196 24.96 6.03 -10.90
CA PRO A 196 26.37 5.96 -11.28
C PRO A 196 27.29 6.73 -10.31
N ASN A 197 26.75 7.74 -9.62
CA ASN A 197 27.54 8.60 -8.73
C ASN A 197 27.71 8.00 -7.32
N CYS A 198 26.63 7.49 -6.71
CA CYS A 198 26.66 6.99 -5.32
C CYS A 198 26.42 5.48 -5.19
N GLN A 199 26.24 4.78 -6.30
CA GLN A 199 26.01 3.34 -6.36
C GLN A 199 24.80 2.85 -5.54
N ALA A 200 23.90 3.77 -5.17
CA ALA A 200 22.67 3.41 -4.48
C ALA A 200 21.75 2.63 -5.42
N LYS A 201 21.35 1.44 -4.97
CA LYS A 201 20.44 0.54 -5.67
C LYS A 201 18.98 0.93 -5.44
N ALA A 202 18.14 0.73 -6.45
CA ALA A 202 16.70 0.91 -6.37
C ALA A 202 15.99 -0.09 -7.29
N HIS A 203 14.75 -0.43 -6.96
CA HIS A 203 13.86 -1.04 -7.96
C HIS A 203 13.75 -0.09 -9.14
N GLU A 204 13.88 -0.63 -10.35
CA GLU A 204 13.88 0.13 -11.60
C GLU A 204 12.68 1.09 -11.68
N ILE A 205 11.47 0.56 -11.48
CA ILE A 205 10.22 1.32 -11.55
C ILE A 205 10.25 2.54 -10.61
N HIS A 206 10.65 2.33 -9.35
CA HIS A 206 10.63 3.40 -8.35
C HIS A 206 11.64 4.52 -8.65
N ILE A 207 12.83 4.19 -9.16
CA ILE A 207 13.80 5.23 -9.48
C ILE A 207 13.42 5.98 -10.77
N LEU A 208 12.85 5.32 -11.76
CA LEU A 208 12.38 5.97 -12.98
C LEU A 208 11.25 6.96 -12.69
N GLU A 209 10.23 6.57 -11.91
CA GLU A 209 9.15 7.47 -11.51
C GLU A 209 9.67 8.68 -10.71
N TRP A 210 10.65 8.44 -9.83
CA TRP A 210 11.28 9.50 -9.06
C TRP A 210 12.01 10.50 -9.96
N LEU A 211 12.79 10.02 -10.94
CA LEU A 211 13.53 10.89 -11.86
C LEU A 211 12.61 11.69 -12.78
N LYS A 212 11.49 11.12 -13.24
CA LYS A 212 10.46 11.87 -14.00
C LYS A 212 9.91 13.08 -13.23
N THR A 213 9.80 12.94 -11.91
CA THR A 213 9.18 13.97 -11.06
C THR A 213 10.19 14.99 -10.53
N ILE A 214 11.37 14.53 -10.12
CA ILE A 214 12.35 15.33 -9.36
C ILE A 214 13.65 15.59 -10.14
N GLY A 215 14.03 14.70 -11.07
CA GLY A 215 15.26 14.84 -11.88
C GLY A 215 16.60 14.68 -11.13
N ASN A 216 16.58 14.21 -9.87
CA ASN A 216 17.78 14.06 -9.04
C ASN A 216 17.76 12.71 -8.29
N CYS A 217 18.93 12.15 -8.00
CA CYS A 217 19.06 10.92 -7.22
C CYS A 217 18.46 11.08 -5.78
N PRO A 218 17.61 10.15 -5.31
CA PRO A 218 17.02 10.21 -3.97
C PRO A 218 18.04 10.02 -2.83
N ASN A 219 19.21 9.46 -3.13
CA ASN A 219 20.26 9.18 -2.14
C ASN A 219 21.31 10.30 -2.07
N CYS A 220 21.99 10.62 -3.17
CA CYS A 220 23.07 11.62 -3.19
C CYS A 220 22.64 13.01 -3.69
N LYS A 221 21.38 13.18 -4.12
CA LYS A 221 20.79 14.45 -4.58
C LYS A 221 21.42 15.07 -5.83
N HIS A 222 22.38 14.40 -6.48
CA HIS A 222 22.93 14.87 -7.75
C HIS A 222 21.90 14.73 -8.86
N ASN A 223 21.98 15.63 -9.83
CA ASN A 223 21.17 15.56 -11.05
C ASN A 223 21.43 14.24 -11.76
N LEU A 224 20.34 13.56 -12.12
CA LEU A 224 20.38 12.25 -12.71
C LEU A 224 19.21 12.11 -13.69
N LEU A 225 19.53 11.79 -14.93
CA LEU A 225 18.55 11.48 -15.98
C LEU A 225 18.34 9.97 -16.10
N GLU A 226 17.19 9.55 -16.62
CA GLU A 226 16.84 8.13 -16.76
C GLU A 226 17.89 7.34 -17.55
N ASN A 227 18.41 7.91 -18.63
CA ASN A 227 19.42 7.29 -19.50
C ASN A 227 20.82 7.18 -18.87
N GLN A 228 21.02 7.73 -17.67
CA GLN A 228 22.29 7.66 -16.94
C GLN A 228 22.28 6.56 -15.87
N LEU A 229 21.17 5.85 -15.67
CA LEU A 229 21.10 4.74 -14.73
C LEU A 229 21.91 3.54 -15.23
N VAL A 230 22.64 2.90 -14.31
CA VAL A 230 23.32 1.63 -14.58
C VAL A 230 22.36 0.50 -14.23
N MET A 231 21.95 -0.27 -15.23
CA MET A 231 21.08 -1.44 -15.06
C MET A 231 21.92 -2.66 -14.67
N GLU A 232 21.54 -3.35 -13.60
CA GLU A 232 22.13 -4.64 -13.23
C GLU A 232 21.48 -5.69 -14.12
N LYS A 233 22.12 -6.00 -15.27
CA LYS A 233 21.60 -6.99 -16.22
C LYS A 233 21.63 -8.39 -15.61
N GLU A 234 20.64 -9.20 -15.97
CA GLU A 234 20.70 -10.66 -15.88
C GLU A 234 21.92 -11.10 -16.73
N GLU A 235 22.94 -11.67 -16.08
CA GLU A 235 23.93 -12.46 -16.82
C GLU A 235 23.21 -13.72 -17.32
N GLU A 236 23.13 -13.88 -18.65
CA GLU A 236 22.63 -15.08 -19.34
C GLU A 236 23.41 -16.35 -18.97
#